data_AF-U4Q4P7-F1
#
_entry.id   AF-U4Q4P7-F1
#
_cell.length_a   1.000
_cell.length_b   1.000
_cell.length_c   1.000
_cell.angle_alpha   90.00
_cell.angle_beta   90.00
_cell.angle_gamma   90.00
#
_symmetry.space_group_name_H-M   'P 1'
#
loop_
_entity.id
_entity.type
_entity.pdbx_description
1 polymer ?
#
loop_
_entity_poly.entity_id
_entity_poly.type
_entity_poly.pdbx_seq_one_letter_code
_entity_poly.pdbx_strand_id
1 'polypeptide(L)'
;MGKRRQRRNQERMEMSYEAWGEPDDSPFDAAAEAGWINPEDTSKAIIDVMNERDRQWNEEGFTGEHDDAVNAGGQLVQAAEAYLAHNNLPEKERARVVSWSFWPWDPAWWKPKDRRKDLVRAAALIVAEIERIDRVEKRAQQQGERA
;
A
#
# COMPACT_ATOMS: atom_id res chain seq x y z
N MET A 1 -19.39 -31.54 1.25
CA MET A 1 -18.17 -30.93 1.77
C MET A 1 -18.01 -29.42 1.49
N GLY A 2 -18.76 -28.81 0.55
CA GLY A 2 -18.56 -27.39 0.16
C GLY A 2 -19.04 -26.31 1.15
N LYS A 3 -20.15 -26.52 1.86
CA LYS A 3 -20.79 -25.48 2.69
C LYS A 3 -19.93 -24.98 3.88
N ARG A 4 -19.12 -25.88 4.48
CA ARG A 4 -18.20 -25.52 5.59
C ARG A 4 -16.93 -24.81 5.13
N ARG A 5 -16.60 -24.87 3.83
CA ARG A 5 -15.45 -24.15 3.24
C ARG A 5 -15.88 -22.76 2.77
N GLN A 6 -17.07 -22.66 2.15
CA GLN A 6 -17.70 -21.38 1.82
C GLN A 6 -17.93 -20.53 3.07
N ARG A 7 -18.54 -21.09 4.12
CA ARG A 7 -18.80 -20.34 5.36
C ARG A 7 -17.54 -19.87 6.06
N ARG A 8 -16.47 -20.67 6.04
CA ARG A 8 -15.14 -20.26 6.57
C ARG A 8 -14.47 -19.20 5.72
N ASN A 9 -14.64 -19.23 4.40
CA ASN A 9 -14.11 -18.19 3.52
C ASN A 9 -14.88 -16.88 3.70
N GLN A 10 -16.19 -16.95 3.91
CA GLN A 10 -17.06 -15.81 4.18
C GLN A 10 -16.77 -15.19 5.55
N GLU A 11 -16.66 -16.00 6.61
CA GLU A 11 -16.27 -15.54 7.96
C GLU A 11 -14.83 -14.98 7.99
N ARG A 12 -13.92 -15.50 7.15
CA ARG A 12 -12.54 -15.00 7.02
C ARG A 12 -12.45 -13.71 6.19
N MET A 13 -13.38 -13.49 5.27
CA MET A 13 -13.56 -12.21 4.56
C MET A 13 -14.13 -11.18 5.53
N GLU A 14 -15.24 -11.48 6.23
CA GLU A 14 -15.90 -10.59 7.20
C GLU A 14 -14.94 -10.11 8.30
N MET A 15 -14.11 -10.98 8.88
CA MET A 15 -13.14 -10.57 9.91
C MET A 15 -11.93 -9.78 9.39
N SER A 16 -11.72 -9.71 8.07
CA SER A 16 -10.71 -8.84 7.48
C SER A 16 -11.20 -7.39 7.30
N TYR A 17 -12.51 -7.16 7.36
CA TYR A 17 -13.14 -5.86 7.10
C TYR A 17 -13.25 -4.97 8.36
N GLU A 18 -13.33 -5.53 9.57
CA GLU A 18 -13.57 -4.75 10.80
C GLU A 18 -12.42 -3.81 11.23
N ALA A 19 -11.23 -3.90 10.61
CA ALA A 19 -10.06 -3.17 11.07
C ALA A 19 -9.91 -1.77 10.44
N TRP A 20 -10.69 -1.44 9.41
CA TRP A 20 -10.76 -0.12 8.79
C TRP A 20 -12.23 0.19 8.59
N GLY A 21 -12.68 1.38 8.98
CA GLY A 21 -14.04 1.82 8.64
C GLY A 21 -14.28 1.60 7.16
N GLU A 22 -15.45 1.07 6.83
CA GLU A 22 -15.80 0.65 5.48
C GLU A 22 -15.39 1.71 4.45
N PRO A 23 -14.68 1.33 3.37
CA PRO A 23 -14.93 1.99 2.12
C PRO A 23 -16.16 1.28 1.55
N ASP A 24 -17.34 1.85 1.76
CA ASP A 24 -18.52 1.53 0.95
C ASP A 24 -18.22 1.71 -0.57
N ASP A 25 -17.06 2.30 -0.94
CA ASP A 25 -16.64 2.63 -2.30
C ASP A 25 -15.16 2.27 -2.62
N SER A 26 -14.64 1.08 -2.26
CA SER A 26 -13.34 0.65 -2.84
C SER A 26 -13.55 0.33 -4.33
N PRO A 27 -12.88 1.01 -5.28
CA PRO A 27 -13.08 0.76 -6.70
C PRO A 27 -12.66 -0.65 -7.12
N PHE A 28 -11.70 -1.26 -6.40
CA PHE A 28 -11.21 -2.60 -6.70
C PHE A 28 -12.04 -3.71 -6.04
N ASP A 29 -12.61 -3.46 -4.85
CA ASP A 29 -13.59 -4.38 -4.26
C ASP A 29 -14.89 -4.35 -5.09
N ALA A 30 -15.37 -3.16 -5.48
CA ALA A 30 -16.50 -3.02 -6.39
C ALA A 30 -16.25 -3.67 -7.75
N ALA A 31 -15.02 -3.57 -8.30
CA ALA A 31 -14.65 -4.26 -9.53
C ALA A 31 -14.59 -5.79 -9.35
N ALA A 32 -14.16 -6.28 -8.18
CA ALA A 32 -14.18 -7.71 -7.87
C ALA A 32 -15.63 -8.23 -7.71
N GLU A 33 -16.50 -7.48 -7.04
CA GLU A 33 -17.92 -7.79 -6.90
C GLU A 33 -18.67 -7.75 -8.25
N ALA A 34 -18.34 -6.79 -9.11
CA ALA A 34 -18.85 -6.70 -10.47
C ALA A 34 -18.29 -7.78 -11.42
N GLY A 35 -17.35 -8.60 -10.94
CA GLY A 35 -16.74 -9.69 -11.70
C GLY A 35 -15.72 -9.24 -12.75
N TRP A 36 -15.22 -8.00 -12.66
CA TRP A 36 -14.19 -7.46 -13.56
C TRP A 36 -12.79 -7.90 -13.11
N ILE A 37 -12.62 -8.15 -11.81
CA ILE A 37 -11.46 -8.78 -11.22
C ILE A 37 -11.90 -10.13 -10.67
N ASN A 38 -11.27 -11.22 -11.10
CA ASN A 38 -11.51 -12.52 -10.48
C ASN A 38 -10.65 -12.62 -9.20
N PRO A 39 -11.25 -12.67 -7.99
CA PRO A 39 -10.50 -12.80 -6.75
C PRO A 39 -9.83 -14.18 -6.58
N GLU A 40 -10.19 -15.18 -7.38
CA GLU A 40 -9.43 -16.44 -7.45
C GLU A 40 -8.13 -16.29 -8.28
N ASP A 41 -8.09 -15.36 -9.24
CA ASP A 41 -6.91 -15.07 -10.06
C ASP A 41 -6.07 -13.92 -9.48
N THR A 42 -6.69 -13.02 -8.71
CA THR A 42 -6.05 -11.88 -8.05
C THR A 42 -6.19 -12.00 -6.55
N SER A 43 -5.09 -12.31 -5.86
CA SER A 43 -5.14 -12.48 -4.40
C SER A 43 -5.60 -11.21 -3.69
N LYS A 44 -6.33 -11.36 -2.57
CA LYS A 44 -6.69 -10.24 -1.68
C LYS A 44 -5.49 -9.34 -1.34
N ALA A 45 -4.30 -9.92 -1.23
CA ALA A 45 -3.11 -9.16 -0.90
C ALA A 45 -2.75 -8.10 -1.95
N ILE A 46 -2.97 -8.42 -3.23
CA ILE A 46 -2.74 -7.49 -4.35
C ILE A 46 -3.80 -6.39 -4.34
N ILE A 47 -5.08 -6.77 -4.17
CA ILE A 47 -6.20 -5.82 -4.10
C ILE A 47 -5.97 -4.80 -2.97
N ASP A 48 -5.56 -5.26 -1.79
CA ASP A 48 -5.28 -4.37 -0.65
C ASP A 48 -4.14 -3.37 -0.95
N VAL A 49 -3.12 -3.76 -1.72
CA VAL A 49 -2.02 -2.86 -2.12
C VAL A 49 -2.49 -1.82 -3.12
N MET A 50 -3.33 -2.23 -4.09
CA MET A 50 -3.94 -1.31 -5.04
C MET A 50 -4.84 -0.29 -4.35
N ASN A 51 -5.68 -0.75 -3.41
CA ASN A 51 -6.53 0.11 -2.58
C ASN A 51 -5.71 1.10 -1.74
N GLU A 52 -4.62 0.66 -1.10
CA GLU A 52 -3.78 1.59 -0.33
C GLU A 52 -3.05 2.60 -1.22
N ARG A 53 -2.62 2.21 -2.43
CA ARG A 53 -2.02 3.16 -3.38
C ARG A 53 -3.05 4.19 -3.86
N ASP A 54 -4.27 3.74 -4.16
CA ASP A 54 -5.38 4.62 -4.53
C ASP A 54 -5.72 5.62 -3.41
N ARG A 55 -5.81 5.14 -2.16
CA ARG A 55 -6.01 5.97 -0.97
C ARG A 55 -4.92 7.02 -0.79
N GLN A 56 -3.64 6.63 -0.94
CA GLN A 56 -2.51 7.57 -0.89
C GLN A 56 -2.65 8.67 -1.93
N TRP A 57 -3.08 8.33 -3.15
CA TRP A 57 -3.28 9.28 -4.22
C TRP A 57 -4.49 10.21 -3.96
N ASN A 58 -5.67 9.62 -3.76
CA ASN A 58 -6.95 10.32 -3.78
C ASN A 58 -7.29 11.00 -2.45
N GLU A 59 -6.97 10.39 -1.32
CA GLU A 59 -7.30 10.93 0.01
C GLU A 59 -6.16 11.76 0.60
N GLU A 60 -4.91 11.30 0.46
CA GLU A 60 -3.75 11.97 1.05
C GLU A 60 -3.07 12.97 0.09
N GLY A 61 -3.44 12.94 -1.20
CA GLY A 61 -2.85 13.81 -2.23
C GLY A 61 -1.42 13.44 -2.64
N PHE A 62 -0.98 12.21 -2.36
CA PHE A 62 0.34 11.69 -2.72
C PHE A 62 0.37 11.27 -4.20
N THR A 63 0.14 12.27 -5.04
CA THR A 63 0.19 12.19 -6.50
C THR A 63 1.61 11.88 -6.99
N GLY A 64 1.74 11.55 -8.28
CA GLY A 64 3.04 11.32 -8.90
C GLY A 64 3.95 12.54 -8.82
N GLU A 65 3.40 13.75 -8.96
CA GLU A 65 4.14 15.00 -8.79
C GLU A 65 4.61 15.21 -7.34
N HIS A 66 3.77 14.86 -6.36
CA HIS A 66 4.17 14.86 -4.96
C HIS A 66 5.32 13.88 -4.72
N ASP A 67 5.18 12.64 -5.20
CA ASP A 67 6.18 11.58 -5.04
C ASP A 67 7.52 11.98 -5.67
N ASP A 68 7.50 12.59 -6.85
CA ASP A 68 8.70 13.14 -7.49
C ASP A 68 9.38 14.21 -6.61
N ALA A 69 8.59 15.08 -5.95
CA ALA A 69 9.10 16.18 -5.14
C ALA A 69 9.70 15.72 -3.80
N VAL A 70 9.11 14.71 -3.16
CA VAL A 70 9.56 14.23 -1.84
C VAL A 70 10.66 13.17 -1.93
N ASN A 71 10.94 12.62 -3.12
CA ASN A 71 11.83 11.47 -3.30
C ASN A 71 13.22 11.81 -3.88
N ALA A 72 13.78 12.97 -3.53
CA ALA A 72 15.09 13.41 -4.04
C ALA A 72 16.28 12.49 -3.68
N GLY A 73 16.12 11.60 -2.69
CA GLY A 73 17.13 10.68 -2.18
C GLY A 73 16.58 9.29 -1.82
N GLY A 74 15.50 8.85 -2.48
CA GLY A 74 14.91 7.53 -2.25
C GLY A 74 14.04 7.42 -0.99
N GLN A 75 13.44 8.52 -0.54
CA GLN A 75 12.58 8.59 0.64
C GLN A 75 11.38 7.61 0.58
N LEU A 76 10.80 7.35 -0.58
CA LEU A 76 9.72 6.36 -0.72
C LEU A 76 10.18 4.96 -0.30
N VAL A 77 11.39 4.56 -0.70
CA VAL A 77 12.00 3.28 -0.30
C VAL A 77 12.34 3.29 1.19
N GLN A 78 12.94 4.35 1.71
CA GLN A 78 13.27 4.48 3.13
C GLN A 78 12.00 4.37 4.01
N ALA A 79 10.90 5.01 3.60
CA ALA A 79 9.62 4.91 4.28
C ALA A 79 9.05 3.47 4.23
N ALA A 80 9.18 2.77 3.10
CA ALA A 80 8.78 1.37 3.00
C ALA A 80 9.63 0.48 3.94
N GLU A 81 10.95 0.67 3.96
CA GLU A 81 11.87 -0.01 4.86
C GLU A 81 11.52 0.22 6.33
N ALA A 82 11.12 1.43 6.71
CA ALA A 82 10.67 1.73 8.07
C ALA A 82 9.48 0.86 8.49
N TYR A 83 8.48 0.69 7.61
CA TYR A 83 7.35 -0.22 7.86
C TYR A 83 7.78 -1.68 7.90
N LEU A 84 8.69 -2.12 7.03
CA LEU A 84 9.21 -3.50 7.03
C LEU A 84 10.01 -3.80 8.31
N ALA A 85 10.91 -2.90 8.71
CA ALA A 85 11.69 -3.01 9.93
C ALA A 85 10.80 -3.02 11.17
N HIS A 86 9.79 -2.14 11.20
CA HIS A 86 8.80 -2.13 12.28
C HIS A 86 8.00 -3.43 12.34
N ASN A 87 7.73 -4.04 11.18
CA ASN A 87 7.08 -5.34 11.09
C ASN A 87 7.98 -6.53 11.50
N ASN A 88 9.27 -6.35 11.82
CA ASN A 88 10.09 -7.42 12.39
C ASN A 88 10.14 -7.38 13.93
N LEU A 89 9.62 -6.32 14.55
CA LEU A 89 9.61 -6.18 16.00
C LEU A 89 8.60 -7.12 16.67
N PRO A 90 8.87 -7.64 17.87
CA PRO A 90 7.86 -8.35 18.68
C PRO A 90 6.62 -7.48 18.92
N GLU A 91 5.42 -8.07 18.95
CA GLU A 91 4.16 -7.30 19.04
C GLU A 91 4.11 -6.36 20.26
N LYS A 92 4.62 -6.84 21.41
CA LYS A 92 4.73 -6.07 22.67
C LYS A 92 5.63 -4.83 22.57
N GLU A 93 6.48 -4.75 21.55
CA GLU A 93 7.48 -3.69 21.34
C GLU A 93 7.06 -2.71 20.23
N ARG A 94 6.12 -3.08 19.35
CA ARG A 94 5.65 -2.24 18.24
C ARG A 94 5.01 -0.93 18.72
N ALA A 95 4.35 -0.92 19.87
CA ALA A 95 3.82 0.33 20.44
C ALA A 95 4.90 1.27 21.04
N ARG A 96 6.14 0.80 21.23
CA ARG A 96 7.18 1.50 21.98
C ARG A 96 8.42 1.83 21.16
N VAL A 97 8.65 1.10 20.08
CA VAL A 97 9.81 1.27 19.20
C VAL A 97 9.31 1.81 17.87
N VAL A 98 9.62 3.07 17.61
CA VAL A 98 9.52 3.61 16.26
C VAL A 98 10.84 3.31 15.57
N SER A 99 10.78 2.77 14.35
CA SER A 99 11.97 2.56 13.51
C SER A 99 12.40 3.90 12.90
N TRP A 100 12.73 4.88 13.75
CA TRP A 100 13.14 6.23 13.35
C TRP A 100 14.34 6.22 12.43
N SER A 101 15.17 5.18 12.49
CA SER A 101 16.38 5.05 11.68
C SER A 101 16.13 5.04 10.17
N PHE A 102 14.91 4.74 9.73
CA PHE A 102 14.56 4.67 8.30
C PHE A 102 13.41 5.60 7.89
N TRP A 103 12.64 6.16 8.82
CA TRP A 103 11.53 7.05 8.44
C TRP A 103 12.06 8.41 7.97
N PRO A 104 11.80 8.84 6.72
CA PRO A 104 12.48 9.99 6.12
C PRO A 104 11.70 11.31 6.26
N TRP A 105 10.49 11.27 6.81
CA TRP A 105 9.58 12.42 6.91
C TRP A 105 9.29 12.79 8.35
N ASP A 106 8.48 13.84 8.54
CA ASP A 106 8.12 14.29 9.88
C ASP A 106 7.46 13.15 10.69
N PRO A 107 7.86 12.96 11.96
CA PRO A 107 7.31 11.97 12.87
C PRO A 107 5.78 11.89 12.96
N ALA A 108 5.06 13.00 12.78
CA ALA A 108 3.61 13.03 12.84
C ALA A 108 2.93 12.21 11.72
N TRP A 109 3.65 11.94 10.63
CA TRP A 109 3.18 11.13 9.51
C TRP A 109 3.42 9.64 9.70
N TRP A 110 4.21 9.26 10.72
CA TRP A 110 4.40 7.87 11.09
C TRP A 110 3.15 7.33 11.82
N LYS A 111 2.38 6.48 11.12
CA LYS A 111 1.10 5.97 11.61
C LYS A 111 1.02 4.43 11.55
N PRO A 112 1.94 3.67 12.17
CA PRO A 112 1.96 2.21 12.10
C PRO A 112 0.65 1.61 12.64
N LYS A 113 0.30 0.44 12.13
CA LYS A 113 -0.94 -0.27 12.45
C LYS A 113 -0.61 -1.70 12.88
N ASP A 114 -1.35 -2.69 12.39
CA ASP A 114 -0.98 -4.09 12.54
C ASP A 114 0.00 -4.54 11.45
N ARG A 115 0.55 -5.73 11.64
CA ARG A 115 1.57 -6.32 10.76
C ARG A 115 1.16 -6.37 9.30
N ARG A 116 -0.08 -6.80 9.05
CA ARG A 116 -0.57 -7.01 7.69
C ARG A 116 -0.72 -5.67 6.99
N LYS A 117 -1.27 -4.68 7.69
CA LYS A 117 -1.48 -3.32 7.16
C LYS A 117 -0.18 -2.57 6.92
N ASP A 118 0.80 -2.71 7.81
CA ASP A 118 2.12 -2.11 7.60
C ASP A 118 2.80 -2.71 6.37
N LEU A 119 2.64 -4.02 6.11
CA LEU A 119 3.11 -4.64 4.87
C LEU A 119 2.39 -4.12 3.62
N VAL A 120 1.07 -3.89 3.68
CA VAL A 120 0.31 -3.27 2.57
C VAL A 120 0.90 -1.90 2.25
N ARG A 121 1.09 -1.06 3.27
CA ARG A 121 1.63 0.29 3.11
C ARG A 121 3.06 0.29 2.57
N ALA A 122 3.92 -0.58 3.08
CA ALA A 122 5.26 -0.75 2.55
C ALA A 122 5.22 -1.13 1.06
N ALA A 123 4.36 -2.07 0.67
CA ALA A 123 4.20 -2.47 -0.73
C ALA A 123 3.64 -1.34 -1.60
N ALA A 124 2.67 -0.56 -1.12
CA ALA A 124 2.14 0.60 -1.84
C ALA A 124 3.20 1.70 -2.05
N LEU A 125 4.07 1.94 -1.06
CA LEU A 125 5.21 2.85 -1.20
C LEU A 125 6.25 2.35 -2.21
N ILE A 126 6.47 1.03 -2.29
CA ILE A 126 7.32 0.43 -3.33
C ILE A 126 6.70 0.63 -4.72
N VAL A 127 5.39 0.45 -4.86
CA VAL A 127 4.66 0.74 -6.11
C VAL A 127 4.82 2.22 -6.50
N ALA A 128 4.68 3.15 -5.55
CA ALA A 128 4.88 4.57 -5.80
C ALA A 128 6.30 4.90 -6.32
N GLU A 129 7.34 4.24 -5.78
CA GLU A 129 8.72 4.40 -6.30
C GLU A 129 8.88 3.83 -7.71
N ILE A 130 8.29 2.67 -8.00
CA ILE A 130 8.33 2.08 -9.35
C ILE A 130 7.66 3.03 -10.34
N GLU A 131 6.47 3.56 -10.02
CA GLU A 131 5.77 4.55 -10.85
C GLU A 131 6.62 5.81 -11.09
N ARG A 132 7.39 6.25 -10.08
CA ARG A 132 8.31 7.38 -10.18
C ARG A 132 9.46 7.09 -11.14
N ILE A 133 10.05 5.90 -11.07
CA ILE A 133 11.09 5.43 -11.99
C ILE A 133 10.55 5.42 -13.42
N ASP A 134 9.37 4.82 -13.64
CA ASP A 134 8.71 4.76 -14.94
C ASP A 134 8.47 6.16 -15.54
N ARG A 135 8.05 7.13 -14.71
CA ARG A 135 7.89 8.54 -15.12
C ARG A 135 9.22 9.17 -15.52
N VAL A 136 10.29 8.93 -14.78
CA VAL A 136 11.63 9.45 -15.11
C VAL A 136 12.12 8.89 -16.45
N GLU A 137 11.97 7.59 -16.67
CA GLU A 137 12.35 6.95 -17.92
C GLU A 137 11.57 7.51 -19.12
N LYS A 138 10.24 7.67 -18.96
CA LYS A 138 9.39 8.26 -19.98
C LYS A 138 9.79 9.70 -20.34
N ARG A 139 10.14 10.53 -19.35
CA ARG A 139 10.62 11.91 -19.59
C ARG A 139 11.96 11.91 -20.32
N ALA A 140 12.87 11.00 -20.00
CA ALA A 140 14.16 10.88 -20.67
C ALA A 140 14.02 10.47 -22.15
N GLN A 141 13.15 9.50 -22.46
CA GLN A 141 12.85 9.08 -23.83
C GLN A 141 12.32 10.25 -24.68
N GLN A 142 11.37 11.01 -24.14
CA GLN A 142 10.78 12.18 -24.83
C GLN A 142 11.78 13.31 -25.09
N GLN A 143 12.82 13.44 -24.27
CA GLN A 143 13.89 14.43 -24.49
C GLN A 143 14.88 13.98 -25.56
N GLY A 144 15.19 12.68 -25.61
CA GLY A 144 16.03 12.09 -26.65
C GLY A 144 15.40 12.11 -28.05
N GLU A 145 14.08 11.95 -28.14
CA GLU A 145 13.33 12.06 -29.41
C GLU A 145 13.22 13.51 -29.94
N ARG A 146 13.46 14.51 -29.08
CA ARG A 146 13.39 15.94 -29.41
C ARG A 146 14.75 16.56 -29.73
N ALA A 147 15.85 15.83 -29.52
CA ALA A 147 17.23 16.26 -29.77
C ALA A 147 17.70 15.83 -31.16
#